data_AF-V4BJ43-F1
#
_entry.id   AF-V4BJ43-F1
#
_cell.length_a   1.000
_cell.length_b   1.000
_cell.length_c   1.000
_cell.angle_alpha   90.00
_cell.angle_beta   90.00
_cell.angle_gamma   90.00
#
_symmetry.space_group_name_H-M   'P 1'
#
loop_
_entity.id
_entity.type
_entity.pdbx_description
1 polymer ?
#
loop_
_entity_poly.entity_id
_entity_poly.type
_entity_poly.pdbx_seq_one_letter_code
_entity_poly.pdbx_strand_id
1 'polypeptide(L)'
;MDKCGYLRLIPTRIITGLLVTLQGVIINYYLIYYNNWYWYAWISADIALIFVFITTFVVSYRHLQFLQTSSSSTTPASRVGSLPLLYFTWLVYSLLLAIRVGLIFKNFAWKLKEENFFGPNTLKVTISLSAVVFFLLLQSHHDAPLNSRREHQIEKLTKTVIFDILDSVDILDALFSKSTKDVLLPGLEVCIIIIACLNLILPTLPLMTLSRIHFGYKITPRNIETLHRLLLLFVVNAPLLSIRIILWHKLDQDISTFIVKNIFVICVMLYEFYKEDQHRREAIQNGGNNSTHVGMEYPQEGEEMSSLNR
;
A
#
# COMPACT_ATOMS: atom_id res chain seq x y z
N MET A 1 18.05 20.32 -11.25
CA MET A 1 17.77 18.91 -10.94
C MET A 1 18.83 18.09 -11.66
N ASP A 2 19.69 17.39 -10.93
CA ASP A 2 20.88 16.77 -11.49
C ASP A 2 20.53 15.52 -12.29
N LYS A 3 21.15 15.35 -13.47
CA LYS A 3 21.02 14.19 -14.36
C LYS A 3 21.22 12.83 -13.64
N CYS A 4 21.84 12.85 -12.46
CA CYS A 4 22.12 11.71 -11.60
C CYS A 4 20.87 11.06 -10.98
N GLY A 5 19.83 11.83 -10.63
CA GLY A 5 18.58 11.27 -10.07
C GLY A 5 17.78 10.48 -11.11
N TYR A 6 17.79 10.96 -12.35
CA TYR A 6 17.09 10.33 -13.47
C TYR A 6 17.69 8.99 -13.90
N LEU A 7 19.03 8.91 -13.88
CA LEU A 7 19.76 7.69 -14.21
C LEU A 7 19.47 6.56 -13.22
N ARG A 8 19.07 6.89 -11.97
CA ARG A 8 18.71 5.90 -10.93
C ARG A 8 17.31 5.31 -11.11
N LEU A 9 16.39 5.98 -11.80
CA LEU A 9 15.01 5.50 -11.98
C LEU A 9 14.87 4.43 -13.07
N ILE A 10 15.71 4.50 -14.10
CA ILE A 10 15.75 3.53 -15.20
C ILE A 10 16.08 2.10 -14.71
N PRO A 11 17.16 1.85 -13.95
CA PRO A 11 17.46 0.50 -13.47
C PRO A 11 16.36 -0.05 -12.56
N THR A 12 15.76 0.78 -11.69
CA THR A 12 14.62 0.36 -10.84
C THR A 12 13.45 -0.16 -11.68
N ARG A 13 13.10 0.51 -12.79
CA ARG A 13 12.02 0.08 -13.70
C ARG A 13 12.35 -1.21 -14.42
N ILE A 14 13.58 -1.35 -14.90
CA ILE A 14 14.06 -2.57 -15.56
C ILE A 14 14.01 -3.74 -14.57
N ILE A 15 14.55 -3.57 -13.36
CA ILE A 15 14.54 -4.59 -12.31
C ILE A 15 13.10 -4.96 -11.94
N THR A 16 12.20 -3.99 -11.80
CA THR A 16 10.78 -4.26 -11.53
C THR A 16 10.15 -5.12 -12.64
N GLY A 17 10.38 -4.76 -13.90
CA GLY A 17 9.90 -5.54 -15.05
C GLY A 17 10.44 -6.97 -15.05
N LEU A 18 11.75 -7.15 -14.82
CA LEU A 18 12.39 -8.47 -14.73
C LEU A 18 11.85 -9.32 -13.58
N LEU A 19 11.57 -8.71 -12.42
CA LEU A 19 10.99 -9.42 -11.28
C LEU A 19 9.56 -9.87 -11.58
N VAL A 20 8.74 -9.03 -12.21
CA VAL A 20 7.37 -9.39 -12.59
C VAL A 20 7.37 -10.53 -13.61
N THR A 21 8.27 -10.50 -14.60
CA THR A 21 8.38 -11.60 -15.58
C THR A 21 8.87 -12.88 -14.95
N LEU A 22 9.92 -12.82 -14.12
CA LEU A 22 10.44 -13.98 -13.39
C LEU A 22 9.36 -14.62 -12.51
N GLN A 23 8.64 -13.80 -11.76
CA GLN A 23 7.55 -14.26 -10.90
C GLN A 23 6.42 -14.92 -11.71
N GLY A 24 6.02 -14.31 -12.83
CA GLY A 24 5.02 -14.89 -13.74
C GLY A 24 5.43 -16.24 -14.30
N VAL A 25 6.69 -16.37 -14.75
CA VAL A 25 7.25 -17.63 -15.27
C VAL A 25 7.21 -18.73 -14.20
N ILE A 26 7.64 -18.44 -12.97
CA ILE A 26 7.66 -19.43 -11.89
C ILE A 26 6.23 -19.86 -11.53
N ILE A 27 5.28 -18.94 -11.41
CA ILE A 27 3.89 -19.26 -11.09
C ILE A 27 3.24 -20.08 -12.21
N ASN A 28 3.48 -19.73 -13.48
CA ASN A 28 2.95 -20.48 -14.62
C ASN A 28 3.53 -21.90 -14.66
N TYR A 29 4.80 -22.08 -14.31
CA TYR A 29 5.39 -23.41 -14.18
C TYR A 29 4.58 -24.29 -13.21
N TYR A 30 4.23 -23.78 -12.02
CA TYR A 30 3.39 -24.51 -11.07
C TYR A 30 2.02 -24.87 -11.66
N LEU A 31 1.35 -23.92 -12.32
CA LEU A 31 0.02 -24.12 -12.89
C LEU A 31 0.00 -25.15 -14.03
N ILE A 32 1.01 -25.12 -14.90
CA ILE A 32 1.12 -26.03 -16.04
C ILE A 32 1.50 -27.43 -15.58
N TYR A 33 2.50 -27.54 -14.69
CA TYR A 33 3.01 -28.84 -14.24
C TYR A 33 1.97 -29.66 -13.47
N TYR A 34 1.18 -29.01 -12.60
CA TYR A 34 0.25 -29.72 -11.71
C TYR A 34 -1.20 -29.78 -12.22
N ASN A 35 -1.52 -29.15 -13.34
CA ASN A 35 -2.91 -29.13 -13.84
C ASN A 35 -3.06 -29.63 -15.28
N ASN A 36 -3.05 -28.75 -16.29
CA ASN A 36 -3.33 -29.12 -17.68
C ASN A 36 -2.79 -28.07 -18.68
N TRP A 37 -2.79 -28.42 -19.97
CA TRP A 37 -2.36 -27.52 -21.06
C TRP A 37 -3.19 -26.23 -21.21
N TYR A 38 -4.48 -26.20 -20.82
CA TYR A 38 -5.28 -24.96 -20.86
C TYR A 38 -4.70 -23.80 -20.04
N TRP A 39 -3.80 -24.09 -19.09
CA TRP A 39 -3.13 -23.09 -18.26
C TRP A 39 -2.09 -22.26 -19.02
N TYR A 40 -1.72 -22.63 -20.25
CA TYR A 40 -0.94 -21.77 -21.15
C TYR A 40 -1.64 -20.44 -21.43
N ALA A 41 -2.96 -20.34 -21.28
CA ALA A 41 -3.68 -19.07 -21.40
C ALA A 41 -3.14 -17.99 -20.44
N TRP A 42 -2.59 -18.36 -19.27
CA TRP A 42 -2.00 -17.40 -18.35
C TRP A 42 -0.75 -16.70 -18.88
N ILE A 43 -0.06 -17.28 -19.87
CA ILE A 43 1.05 -16.60 -20.55
C ILE A 43 0.54 -15.38 -21.32
N SER A 44 -0.64 -15.45 -21.94
CA SER A 44 -1.23 -14.27 -22.59
C SER A 44 -1.56 -13.16 -21.59
N ALA A 45 -2.02 -13.52 -20.38
CA ALA A 45 -2.26 -12.56 -19.31
C ALA A 45 -0.95 -11.90 -18.83
N ASP A 46 0.17 -12.64 -18.80
CA ASP A 46 1.49 -12.07 -18.47
C ASP A 46 2.00 -11.13 -19.55
N ILE A 47 1.80 -11.46 -20.82
CA ILE A 47 2.15 -10.56 -21.93
C ILE A 47 1.36 -9.26 -21.80
N ALA A 48 0.04 -9.33 -21.57
CA ALA A 48 -0.80 -8.16 -21.33
C ALA A 48 -0.34 -7.35 -20.11
N LEU A 49 0.03 -8.03 -19.02
CA LEU A 49 0.56 -7.40 -17.81
C LEU A 49 1.87 -6.64 -18.08
N ILE A 50 2.80 -7.23 -18.84
CA ILE A 50 4.04 -6.57 -19.25
C ILE A 50 3.73 -5.30 -20.04
N PHE A 51 2.77 -5.33 -20.98
CA PHE A 51 2.33 -4.14 -21.69
C PHE A 51 1.77 -3.05 -20.76
N VAL A 52 1.02 -3.43 -19.72
CA VAL A 52 0.54 -2.48 -18.70
C VAL A 52 1.73 -1.85 -17.96
N PHE A 53 2.72 -2.63 -17.51
CA PHE A 53 3.93 -2.09 -16.86
C PHE A 53 4.73 -1.16 -17.78
N ILE A 54 4.95 -1.56 -19.04
CA ILE A 54 5.65 -0.72 -20.03
C ILE A 54 4.90 0.61 -20.21
N THR A 55 3.59 0.57 -20.41
CA THR A 55 2.77 1.78 -20.55
C THR A 55 2.87 2.67 -19.31
N THR A 56 2.85 2.08 -18.11
CA THR A 56 3.04 2.77 -16.83
C THR A 56 4.37 3.49 -16.78
N PHE A 57 5.46 2.80 -17.12
CA PHE A 57 6.80 3.36 -17.07
C PHE A 57 7.03 4.42 -18.13
N VAL A 58 6.49 4.25 -19.35
CA VAL A 58 6.59 5.25 -20.43
C VAL A 58 5.81 6.51 -20.09
N VAL A 59 4.57 6.38 -19.59
CA VAL A 59 3.75 7.53 -19.17
C VAL A 59 4.42 8.25 -17.99
N SER A 60 4.89 7.50 -17.00
CA SER A 60 5.64 8.03 -15.84
C SER A 60 6.90 8.77 -16.27
N TYR A 61 7.66 8.20 -17.22
CA TYR A 61 8.86 8.82 -17.81
C TYR A 61 8.55 10.15 -18.50
N ARG A 62 7.57 10.16 -19.40
CA ARG A 62 7.15 11.37 -20.15
C ARG A 62 6.66 12.47 -19.22
N HIS A 63 5.90 12.10 -18.21
CA HIS A 63 5.39 13.05 -17.22
C HIS A 63 6.52 13.71 -16.42
N LEU A 64 7.50 12.91 -15.97
CA LEU A 64 8.66 13.44 -15.24
C LEU A 64 9.50 14.38 -16.11
N GLN A 65 9.67 14.09 -17.40
CA GLN A 65 10.35 14.98 -18.34
C GLN A 65 9.61 16.30 -18.55
N PHE A 66 8.29 16.26 -18.73
CA PHE A 66 7.48 17.47 -18.95
C PHE A 66 7.55 18.46 -17.78
N LEU A 67 7.56 17.95 -16.54
CA LEU A 67 7.71 18.80 -15.34
C LEU A 67 9.06 19.52 -15.29
N GLN A 68 10.13 18.89 -15.76
CA GLN A 68 11.45 19.51 -15.80
C GLN A 68 11.52 20.65 -16.81
N THR A 69 10.96 20.47 -18.01
CA THR A 69 10.93 21.51 -19.06
C THR A 69 10.02 22.68 -18.69
N SER A 70 8.96 22.42 -17.92
CA SER A 70 8.01 23.47 -17.51
C SER A 70 8.51 24.31 -16.32
N SER A 71 9.43 23.78 -15.51
CA SER A 71 9.99 24.48 -14.32
C SER A 71 10.84 25.71 -14.68
N SER A 72 11.23 25.89 -15.94
CA SER A 72 11.89 27.10 -16.45
C SER A 72 10.92 28.21 -16.90
N SER A 73 9.60 28.01 -16.79
CA SER A 73 8.59 29.01 -17.15
C SER A 73 7.72 29.37 -15.95
N THR A 74 7.58 30.67 -15.69
CA THR A 74 6.97 31.32 -14.52
C THR A 74 5.44 31.17 -14.45
N THR A 75 4.91 29.95 -14.59
CA THR A 75 3.49 29.68 -14.39
C THR A 75 3.30 28.55 -13.37
N PRO A 76 2.41 28.72 -12.38
CA PRO A 76 2.18 27.68 -11.38
C PRO A 76 1.54 26.49 -12.07
N ALA A 77 2.28 25.37 -12.09
CA ALA A 77 1.87 24.08 -12.61
C ALA A 77 0.63 23.54 -11.87
N SER A 78 -0.54 24.10 -12.20
CA SER A 78 -1.84 23.81 -11.60
C SER A 78 -2.70 22.87 -12.45
N ARG A 79 -2.12 22.30 -13.51
CA ARG A 79 -2.66 21.16 -14.27
C ARG A 79 -1.44 20.27 -14.47
N VAL A 80 -1.37 19.04 -13.96
CA VAL A 80 -2.08 17.87 -14.47
C VAL A 80 -2.02 16.82 -13.36
N GLY A 81 -3.18 16.43 -12.82
CA GLY A 81 -3.28 15.15 -12.15
C GLY A 81 -3.28 14.06 -13.19
N SER A 82 -2.30 13.16 -13.17
CA SER A 82 -2.58 11.76 -13.47
C SER A 82 -1.35 10.87 -13.24
N LEU A 83 -1.23 10.29 -12.05
CA LEU A 83 -0.59 8.99 -11.89
C LEU A 83 -1.65 7.92 -11.55
N PRO A 84 -2.81 7.83 -12.26
CA PRO A 84 -3.78 6.79 -12.02
C PRO A 84 -3.24 5.43 -12.43
N LEU A 85 -2.24 5.41 -13.30
CA LEU A 85 -1.64 4.17 -13.78
C LEU A 85 -0.91 3.41 -12.67
N LEU A 86 -0.37 4.07 -11.63
CA LEU A 86 0.38 3.35 -10.59
C LEU A 86 -0.52 2.38 -9.81
N TYR A 87 -1.63 2.88 -9.25
CA TYR A 87 -2.56 2.03 -8.51
C TYR A 87 -3.24 1.04 -9.45
N PHE A 88 -3.51 1.42 -10.70
CA PHE A 88 -4.12 0.53 -11.70
C PHE A 88 -3.19 -0.64 -12.04
N THR A 89 -1.92 -0.38 -12.29
CA THR A 89 -0.92 -1.39 -12.60
C THR A 89 -0.69 -2.34 -11.43
N TRP A 90 -0.61 -1.81 -10.21
CA TRP A 90 -0.59 -2.64 -9.01
C TRP A 90 -1.86 -3.49 -8.89
N LEU A 91 -3.05 -2.91 -9.11
CA LEU A 91 -4.31 -3.64 -9.02
C LEU A 91 -4.38 -4.79 -10.03
N VAL A 92 -4.04 -4.55 -11.29
CA VAL A 92 -4.03 -5.59 -12.33
C VAL A 92 -3.01 -6.68 -11.99
N TYR A 93 -1.79 -6.29 -11.59
CA TYR A 93 -0.75 -7.20 -11.14
C TYR A 93 -1.19 -8.08 -9.96
N SER A 94 -1.64 -7.44 -8.88
CA SER A 94 -2.02 -8.11 -7.64
C SER A 94 -3.26 -8.97 -7.80
N LEU A 95 -4.22 -8.57 -8.65
CA LEU A 95 -5.40 -9.37 -8.96
C LEU A 95 -5.04 -10.65 -9.73
N LEU A 96 -4.19 -10.56 -10.76
CA LEU A 96 -3.70 -11.72 -11.50
C LEU A 96 -2.90 -12.66 -10.59
N LEU A 97 -2.03 -12.09 -9.74
CA LEU A 97 -1.27 -12.85 -8.75
C LEU A 97 -2.19 -13.54 -7.75
N ALA A 98 -3.15 -12.83 -7.17
CA ALA A 98 -4.10 -13.36 -6.19
C ALA A 98 -4.95 -14.50 -6.76
N ILE A 99 -5.45 -14.37 -8.00
CA ILE A 99 -6.20 -15.44 -8.66
C ILE A 99 -5.32 -16.69 -8.79
N ARG A 100 -4.08 -16.56 -9.26
CA ARG A 100 -3.17 -17.70 -9.42
C ARG A 100 -2.77 -18.33 -8.09
N VAL A 101 -2.47 -17.52 -7.08
CA VAL A 101 -2.20 -17.97 -5.71
C VAL A 101 -3.40 -18.75 -5.17
N GLY A 102 -4.61 -18.21 -5.27
CA GLY A 102 -5.82 -18.90 -4.84
C GLY A 102 -6.03 -20.25 -5.54
N LEU A 103 -5.76 -20.31 -6.85
CA LEU A 103 -5.86 -21.55 -7.64
C LEU A 103 -4.81 -22.59 -7.21
N ILE A 104 -3.58 -22.18 -6.93
CA ILE A 104 -2.51 -23.09 -6.47
C ILE A 104 -2.85 -23.66 -5.10
N PHE A 105 -3.18 -22.80 -4.13
CA PHE A 105 -3.46 -23.21 -2.75
C PHE A 105 -4.72 -24.06 -2.63
N LYS A 106 -5.76 -23.76 -3.43
CA LYS A 106 -6.97 -24.56 -3.40
C LYS A 106 -6.76 -25.97 -3.99
N ASN A 107 -6.01 -26.08 -5.08
CA ASN A 107 -5.97 -27.31 -5.87
C ASN A 107 -4.84 -28.27 -5.46
N PHE A 108 -3.60 -27.79 -5.30
CA PHE A 108 -2.45 -28.68 -5.22
C PHE A 108 -1.28 -28.20 -4.35
N ALA A 109 -1.38 -27.08 -3.63
CA ALA A 109 -0.27 -26.63 -2.78
C ALA A 109 0.19 -27.68 -1.76
N TRP A 110 -0.73 -28.44 -1.18
CA TRP A 110 -0.42 -29.52 -0.23
C TRP A 110 0.34 -30.72 -0.84
N LYS A 111 0.46 -30.80 -2.17
CA LYS A 111 1.23 -31.84 -2.87
C LYS A 111 2.69 -31.45 -3.08
N LEU A 112 3.04 -30.20 -2.84
CA LEU A 112 4.40 -29.69 -3.01
C LEU A 112 5.30 -30.26 -1.93
N LYS A 113 6.43 -30.84 -2.34
CA LYS A 113 7.42 -31.41 -1.42
C LYS A 113 8.61 -30.49 -1.26
N GLU A 114 9.14 -30.41 -0.04
CA GLU A 114 10.30 -29.57 0.29
C GLU A 114 11.60 -30.01 -0.38
N GLU A 115 11.71 -31.30 -0.71
CA GLU A 115 12.88 -31.88 -1.42
C GLU A 115 13.06 -31.34 -2.84
N ASN A 116 12.01 -30.78 -3.44
CA ASN A 116 12.05 -30.27 -4.81
C ASN A 116 12.52 -28.82 -4.83
N PHE A 117 13.38 -28.49 -5.82
CA PHE A 117 13.77 -27.11 -6.08
C PHE A 117 12.55 -26.20 -6.35
N PHE A 118 11.54 -26.71 -7.05
CA PHE A 118 10.22 -26.07 -7.20
C PHE A 118 9.22 -26.62 -6.17
N GLY A 119 9.60 -26.58 -4.90
CA GLY A 119 8.77 -26.95 -3.75
C GLY A 119 8.07 -25.75 -3.08
N PRO A 120 7.51 -25.95 -1.87
CA PRO A 120 6.81 -24.91 -1.12
C PRO A 120 7.64 -23.63 -0.94
N ASN A 121 8.91 -23.77 -0.61
CA ASN A 121 9.80 -22.63 -0.33
C ASN A 121 9.99 -21.72 -1.54
N THR A 122 10.14 -22.28 -2.73
CA THR A 122 10.24 -21.49 -3.96
C THR A 122 8.95 -20.76 -4.27
N LEU A 123 7.78 -21.39 -4.02
CA LEU A 123 6.50 -20.71 -4.14
C LEU A 123 6.36 -19.57 -3.11
N LYS A 124 6.73 -19.79 -1.85
CA LYS A 124 6.74 -18.75 -0.80
C LYS A 124 7.59 -17.55 -1.22
N VAL A 125 8.84 -17.79 -1.63
CA VAL A 125 9.74 -16.73 -2.10
C VAL A 125 9.13 -16.00 -3.30
N THR A 126 8.55 -16.73 -4.25
CA THR A 126 7.92 -16.17 -5.44
C THR A 126 6.76 -15.24 -5.07
N ILE A 127 5.91 -15.61 -4.11
CA ILE A 127 4.82 -14.73 -3.66
C ILE A 127 5.39 -13.55 -2.86
N SER A 128 6.38 -13.76 -1.99
CA SER A 128 7.05 -12.71 -1.21
C SER A 128 7.74 -11.66 -2.08
N LEU A 129 8.20 -12.02 -3.28
CA LEU A 129 8.75 -11.05 -4.25
C LEU A 129 7.76 -9.94 -4.62
N SER A 130 6.44 -10.14 -4.44
CA SER A 130 5.45 -9.08 -4.63
C SER A 130 5.66 -7.88 -3.70
N ALA A 131 6.22 -8.09 -2.50
CA ALA A 131 6.58 -7.01 -1.59
C ALA A 131 7.73 -6.15 -2.16
N VAL A 132 8.68 -6.80 -2.82
CA VAL A 132 9.79 -6.13 -3.53
C VAL A 132 9.28 -5.41 -4.78
N VAL A 133 8.39 -6.05 -5.56
CA VAL A 133 7.74 -5.43 -6.71
C VAL A 133 6.97 -4.18 -6.29
N PHE A 134 6.20 -4.24 -5.19
CA PHE A 134 5.49 -3.09 -4.64
C PHE A 134 6.44 -1.94 -4.33
N PHE A 135 7.51 -2.23 -3.59
CA PHE A 135 8.50 -1.25 -3.18
C PHE A 135 9.17 -0.59 -4.39
N LEU A 136 9.67 -1.38 -5.34
CA LEU A 136 10.34 -0.85 -6.53
C LEU A 136 9.38 -0.07 -7.43
N LEU A 137 8.13 -0.55 -7.57
CA LEU A 137 7.10 0.15 -8.31
C LEU A 137 6.81 1.52 -7.69
N LEU A 138 6.69 1.61 -6.37
CA LEU A 138 6.52 2.87 -5.65
C LEU A 138 7.71 3.81 -5.87
N GLN A 139 8.94 3.32 -5.66
CA GLN A 139 10.17 4.09 -5.86
C GLN A 139 10.35 4.58 -7.30
N SER A 140 9.91 3.81 -8.29
CA SER A 140 10.01 4.18 -9.70
C SER A 140 9.10 5.34 -10.13
N HIS A 141 8.15 5.71 -9.26
CA HIS A 141 7.07 6.65 -9.53
C HIS A 141 7.12 7.95 -8.73
N HIS A 142 7.99 8.05 -7.72
CA HIS A 142 8.21 9.30 -7.01
C HIS A 142 9.67 9.72 -7.06
N ASP A 143 9.88 11.01 -7.28
CA ASP A 143 11.19 11.67 -7.14
C ASP A 143 11.11 12.67 -5.98
N ALA A 144 10.52 12.21 -4.86
CA ALA A 144 10.40 13.02 -3.67
C ALA A 144 11.81 13.28 -3.14
N PRO A 145 12.23 14.54 -2.96
CA PRO A 145 13.53 14.83 -2.39
C PRO A 145 13.59 14.31 -0.95
N LEU A 146 14.77 13.84 -0.55
CA LEU A 146 15.02 13.31 0.78
C LEU A 146 14.64 14.33 1.86
N ASN A 147 14.00 13.86 2.94
CA ASN A 147 13.44 14.63 4.05
C ASN A 147 12.37 15.66 3.66
N SER A 148 11.73 15.50 2.51
CA SER A 148 10.62 16.36 2.13
C SER A 148 9.30 15.91 2.79
N ARG A 149 8.39 16.88 2.97
CA ARG A 149 7.01 16.60 3.42
C ARG A 149 6.32 15.54 2.53
N ARG A 150 6.70 15.45 1.26
CA ARG A 150 6.17 14.50 0.28
C ARG A 150 6.66 13.07 0.53
N GLU A 151 7.95 12.89 0.81
CA GLU A 151 8.52 11.58 1.17
C GLU A 151 7.88 11.05 2.44
N HIS A 152 7.79 11.88 3.48
CA HIS A 152 7.17 11.48 4.75
C HIS A 152 5.71 11.04 4.58
N GLN A 153 4.94 11.70 3.70
CA GLN A 153 3.56 11.32 3.43
C GLN A 153 3.44 10.00 2.65
N ILE A 154 4.37 9.74 1.71
CA ILE A 154 4.48 8.46 1.00
C ILE A 154 4.78 7.36 2.01
N GLU A 155 5.85 7.52 2.80
CA GLU A 155 6.25 6.55 3.82
C GLU A 155 5.13 6.28 4.81
N LYS A 156 4.46 7.33 5.33
CA LYS A 156 3.33 7.17 6.26
C LYS A 156 2.18 6.34 5.66
N LEU A 157 1.98 6.36 4.35
CA LEU A 157 0.91 5.60 3.69
C LEU A 157 1.34 4.19 3.30
N THR A 158 2.63 3.93 3.09
CA THR A 158 3.12 2.66 2.50
C THR A 158 4.01 1.84 3.41
N LYS A 159 4.44 2.35 4.57
CA LYS A 159 5.41 1.69 5.48
C LYS A 159 4.95 0.31 5.97
N THR A 160 3.66 0.09 6.22
CA THR A 160 3.15 -1.20 6.72
C THR A 160 2.88 -2.19 5.61
N VAL A 161 2.71 -1.72 4.37
CA VAL A 161 2.21 -2.50 3.24
C VAL A 161 3.11 -3.68 2.88
N ILE A 162 4.44 -3.49 2.90
CA ILE A 162 5.41 -4.56 2.63
C ILE A 162 5.22 -5.71 3.63
N PHE A 163 5.02 -5.38 4.91
CA PHE A 163 4.79 -6.37 5.95
C PHE A 163 3.42 -7.04 5.82
N ASP A 164 2.38 -6.33 5.35
CA ASP A 164 1.06 -6.91 5.09
C ASP A 164 1.10 -7.95 3.95
N ILE A 165 1.90 -7.68 2.91
CA ILE A 165 2.17 -8.63 1.82
C ILE A 165 2.92 -9.86 2.36
N LEU A 166 3.97 -9.68 3.15
CA LEU A 166 4.73 -10.80 3.71
C LEU A 166 3.91 -11.64 4.69
N ASP A 167 3.04 -11.00 5.47
CA ASP A 167 2.10 -11.68 6.36
C ASP A 167 1.16 -12.62 5.57
N SER A 168 0.73 -12.21 4.37
CA SER A 168 -0.09 -13.04 3.48
C SER A 168 0.60 -14.33 3.03
N VAL A 169 1.93 -14.34 2.91
CA VAL A 169 2.69 -15.54 2.53
C VAL A 169 2.81 -16.49 3.70
N ASP A 170 3.00 -15.96 4.89
CA ASP A 170 3.20 -16.74 6.10
C ASP A 170 1.89 -17.39 6.59
N ILE A 171 0.74 -16.72 6.51
CA ILE A 171 -0.57 -17.37 6.74
C ILE A 171 -0.86 -18.50 5.72
N LEU A 172 -0.44 -18.33 4.46
CA LEU A 172 -0.58 -19.36 3.43
C LEU A 172 0.33 -20.58 3.70
N ASP A 173 1.37 -20.43 4.51
CA ASP A 173 2.30 -21.52 4.83
C ASP A 173 1.58 -22.72 5.46
N ALA A 174 0.62 -22.45 6.34
CA ALA A 174 -0.19 -23.47 7.00
C ALA A 174 -0.93 -24.40 6.03
N LEU A 175 -1.13 -24.00 4.77
CA LEU A 175 -1.83 -24.79 3.75
C LEU A 175 -0.91 -25.71 2.94
N PHE A 176 0.41 -25.69 3.13
CA PHE A 176 1.32 -26.65 2.50
C PHE A 176 1.29 -28.02 3.19
N SER A 177 1.01 -28.06 4.49
CA SER A 177 0.91 -29.31 5.22
C SER A 177 -0.44 -29.96 5.01
N LYS A 178 -0.44 -31.20 4.50
CA LYS A 178 -1.67 -31.97 4.30
C LYS A 178 -2.36 -32.30 5.64
N SER A 179 -1.60 -32.62 6.69
CA SER A 179 -2.18 -32.91 8.01
C SER A 179 -2.88 -31.70 8.60
N THR A 180 -2.28 -30.50 8.47
CA THR A 180 -2.89 -29.24 8.87
C THR A 180 -4.15 -28.97 8.06
N LYS A 181 -4.09 -29.17 6.73
CA LYS A 181 -5.24 -29.03 5.83
C LYS A 181 -6.41 -29.96 6.16
N ASP A 182 -6.14 -31.22 6.52
CA ASP A 182 -7.16 -32.21 6.83
C ASP A 182 -7.85 -31.95 8.20
N VAL A 183 -7.16 -31.26 9.12
CA VAL A 183 -7.71 -30.85 10.44
C VAL A 183 -8.46 -29.52 10.36
N LEU A 184 -8.13 -28.66 9.39
CA LEU A 184 -8.79 -27.37 9.17
C LEU A 184 -10.28 -27.54 8.84
N LEU A 185 -11.14 -26.72 9.46
CA LEU A 185 -12.53 -26.65 9.01
C LEU A 185 -12.57 -26.24 7.53
N PRO A 186 -13.42 -26.85 6.68
CA PRO A 186 -13.47 -26.55 5.26
C PRO A 186 -13.65 -25.05 4.94
N GLY A 187 -14.39 -24.33 5.79
CA GLY A 187 -14.55 -22.88 5.68
C GLY A 187 -13.29 -22.09 6.02
N LEU A 188 -12.48 -22.56 6.97
CA LEU A 188 -11.27 -21.86 7.42
C LEU A 188 -10.16 -21.89 6.36
N GLU A 189 -9.99 -22.99 5.62
CA GLU A 189 -9.09 -23.07 4.46
C GLU A 189 -9.43 -21.96 3.43
N VAL A 190 -10.71 -21.87 3.07
CA VAL A 190 -11.17 -20.88 2.09
C VAL A 190 -11.02 -19.46 2.62
N CYS A 191 -11.32 -19.22 3.90
CA CYS A 191 -11.11 -17.92 4.55
C CYS A 191 -9.65 -17.49 4.53
N ILE A 192 -8.71 -18.40 4.83
CA ILE A 192 -7.26 -18.13 4.77
C ILE A 192 -6.87 -17.66 3.37
N ILE A 193 -7.28 -18.40 2.34
CA ILE A 193 -6.96 -18.07 0.94
C ILE A 193 -7.55 -16.71 0.56
N ILE A 194 -8.82 -16.46 0.89
CA ILE A 194 -9.50 -15.19 0.59
C ILE A 194 -8.77 -14.02 1.26
N ILE A 195 -8.48 -14.13 2.55
CA ILE A 195 -7.82 -13.06 3.31
C ILE A 195 -6.40 -12.82 2.80
N ALA A 196 -5.63 -13.87 2.48
CA ALA A 196 -4.31 -13.72 1.87
C ALA A 196 -4.39 -13.04 0.49
N CYS A 197 -5.36 -13.41 -0.34
CA CYS A 197 -5.59 -12.76 -1.65
C CYS A 197 -5.99 -11.28 -1.49
N LEU A 198 -6.84 -10.96 -0.52
CA LEU A 198 -7.21 -9.59 -0.21
C LEU A 198 -6.00 -8.76 0.23
N ASN A 199 -5.09 -9.32 1.04
CA ASN A 199 -3.85 -8.65 1.42
C ASN A 199 -2.93 -8.31 0.25
N LEU A 200 -2.89 -9.15 -0.78
CA LEU A 200 -2.10 -8.88 -1.98
C LEU A 200 -2.69 -7.71 -2.78
N ILE A 201 -4.03 -7.58 -2.80
CA ILE A 201 -4.75 -6.54 -3.54
C ILE A 201 -4.81 -5.22 -2.75
N LEU A 202 -4.85 -5.30 -1.42
CA LEU A 202 -4.97 -4.19 -0.48
C LEU A 202 -4.07 -2.98 -0.75
N PRO A 203 -2.79 -3.15 -1.15
CA PRO A 203 -1.89 -2.04 -1.41
C PRO A 203 -2.37 -1.08 -2.51
N THR A 204 -3.36 -1.49 -3.31
CA THR A 204 -4.06 -0.61 -4.26
C THR A 204 -4.67 0.61 -3.56
N LEU A 205 -5.18 0.44 -2.35
CA LEU A 205 -5.89 1.47 -1.58
C LEU A 205 -4.99 2.64 -1.12
N PRO A 206 -3.83 2.41 -0.46
CA PRO A 206 -2.88 3.48 -0.18
C PRO A 206 -2.30 4.10 -1.46
N LEU A 207 -2.07 3.33 -2.52
CA LEU A 207 -1.61 3.87 -3.81
C LEU A 207 -2.68 4.77 -4.48
N MET A 208 -3.96 4.39 -4.42
CA MET A 208 -5.06 5.19 -4.92
C MET A 208 -5.17 6.50 -4.13
N THR A 209 -5.07 6.41 -2.79
CA THR A 209 -5.06 7.59 -1.91
C THR A 209 -3.90 8.51 -2.28
N LEU A 210 -2.69 7.97 -2.43
CA LEU A 210 -1.49 8.70 -2.82
C LEU A 210 -1.63 9.39 -4.19
N SER A 211 -2.26 8.71 -5.15
CA SER A 211 -2.58 9.26 -6.47
C SER A 211 -3.58 10.43 -6.38
N ARG A 212 -4.61 10.32 -5.52
CA ARG A 212 -5.63 11.37 -5.31
C ARG A 212 -5.09 12.62 -4.63
N ILE A 213 -4.11 12.49 -3.73
CA ILE A 213 -3.42 13.63 -3.09
C ILE A 213 -2.28 14.21 -3.92
N HIS A 214 -2.13 13.75 -5.17
CA HIS A 214 -1.04 14.16 -6.05
C HIS A 214 0.33 13.99 -5.38
N PHE A 215 0.58 12.87 -4.67
CA PHE A 215 1.85 12.68 -3.95
C PHE A 215 2.22 13.85 -3.02
N GLY A 216 1.22 14.39 -2.32
CA GLY A 216 1.37 15.43 -1.30
C GLY A 216 1.17 16.87 -1.76
N TYR A 217 0.74 17.10 -3.00
CA TYR A 217 0.38 18.46 -3.48
C TYR A 217 -1.03 18.90 -3.04
N LYS A 218 -1.93 17.96 -2.71
CA LYS A 218 -3.27 18.26 -2.19
C LYS A 218 -3.45 17.68 -0.79
N ILE A 219 -4.08 18.46 0.08
CA ILE A 219 -4.46 18.02 1.43
C ILE A 219 -5.75 17.21 1.30
N THR A 220 -5.72 15.92 1.65
CA THR A 220 -6.96 15.14 1.79
C THR A 220 -7.67 15.57 3.07
N PRO A 221 -9.02 15.66 3.06
CA PRO A 221 -9.79 15.81 4.28
C PRO A 221 -9.47 14.66 5.24
N ARG A 222 -8.85 15.01 6.38
CA ARG A 222 -8.25 14.09 7.35
C ARG A 222 -9.15 12.93 7.76
N ASN A 223 -10.45 13.20 7.93
CA ASN A 223 -11.43 12.20 8.37
C ASN A 223 -11.58 11.04 7.37
N ILE A 224 -11.47 11.32 6.06
CA ILE A 224 -11.58 10.29 5.01
C ILE A 224 -10.32 9.42 5.00
N GLU A 225 -9.16 10.03 5.16
CA GLU A 225 -7.88 9.34 5.23
C GLU A 225 -7.79 8.43 6.47
N THR A 226 -8.21 8.95 7.63
CA THR A 226 -8.25 8.20 8.89
C THR A 226 -9.27 7.06 8.81
N LEU A 227 -10.47 7.31 8.30
CA LEU A 227 -11.49 6.26 8.11
C LEU A 227 -11.01 5.16 7.18
N HIS A 228 -10.34 5.52 6.09
CA HIS A 228 -9.78 4.57 5.14
C HIS A 228 -8.71 3.68 5.76
N ARG A 229 -7.78 4.27 6.52
CA ARG A 229 -6.75 3.51 7.26
C ARG A 229 -7.34 2.62 8.34
N LEU A 230 -8.36 3.10 9.06
CA LEU A 230 -9.06 2.30 10.07
C LEU A 230 -9.81 1.13 9.45
N LEU A 231 -10.51 1.36 8.34
CA LEU A 231 -11.20 0.30 7.59
C LEU A 231 -10.20 -0.77 7.14
N LEU A 232 -9.06 -0.36 6.58
CA LEU A 232 -7.97 -1.27 6.20
C LEU A 232 -7.45 -2.09 7.38
N LEU A 233 -7.21 -1.44 8.52
CA LEU A 233 -6.73 -2.09 9.74
C LEU A 233 -7.75 -3.11 10.28
N PHE A 234 -9.02 -2.74 10.37
CA PHE A 234 -10.05 -3.60 10.97
C PHE A 234 -10.58 -4.67 10.03
N VAL A 235 -10.77 -4.38 8.75
CA VAL A 235 -11.37 -5.33 7.80
C VAL A 235 -10.38 -6.39 7.36
N VAL A 236 -9.08 -6.11 7.41
CA VAL A 236 -8.07 -7.01 6.83
C VAL A 236 -7.02 -7.43 7.86
N ASN A 237 -6.39 -6.48 8.56
CA ASN A 237 -5.33 -6.82 9.51
C ASN A 237 -5.86 -7.52 10.78
N ALA A 238 -7.05 -7.16 11.27
CA ALA A 238 -7.64 -7.85 12.43
C ALA A 238 -8.07 -9.30 12.12
N PRO A 239 -8.70 -9.61 10.96
CA PRO A 239 -8.94 -11.00 10.57
C PRO A 239 -7.67 -11.81 10.39
N LEU A 240 -6.61 -11.25 9.81
CA LEU A 240 -5.30 -11.93 9.73
C LEU A 240 -4.77 -12.31 11.12
N LEU A 241 -4.78 -11.35 12.05
CA LEU A 241 -4.36 -11.59 13.42
C LEU A 241 -5.21 -12.68 14.07
N SER A 242 -6.53 -12.64 13.86
CA SER A 242 -7.47 -13.63 14.40
C SER A 242 -7.16 -15.03 13.87
N ILE A 243 -6.93 -15.17 12.57
CA ILE A 243 -6.56 -16.45 11.96
C ILE A 243 -5.26 -16.96 12.54
N ARG A 244 -4.24 -16.10 12.70
CA ARG A 244 -2.97 -16.53 13.29
C ARG A 244 -3.11 -17.01 14.73
N ILE A 245 -3.91 -16.33 15.55
CA ILE A 245 -4.20 -16.77 16.91
C ILE A 245 -4.88 -18.14 16.90
N ILE A 246 -5.80 -18.39 15.95
CA ILE A 246 -6.45 -19.70 15.77
C ILE A 246 -5.42 -20.76 15.37
N LEU A 247 -4.57 -20.50 14.36
CA LEU A 247 -3.54 -21.44 13.91
C LEU A 247 -2.57 -21.80 15.03
N TRP A 248 -2.15 -20.81 15.82
CA TRP A 248 -1.26 -21.03 16.96
C TRP A 248 -1.93 -21.87 18.06
N HIS A 249 -3.12 -21.50 18.52
CA HIS A 249 -3.78 -22.17 19.64
C HIS A 249 -4.45 -23.51 19.31
N LYS A 250 -4.86 -23.72 18.06
CA LYS A 250 -5.66 -24.89 17.66
C LYS A 250 -4.90 -25.89 16.80
N LEU A 251 -3.82 -25.47 16.13
CA LEU A 251 -3.06 -26.32 15.21
C LEU A 251 -1.57 -26.44 15.59
N ASP A 252 -1.18 -26.00 16.80
CA ASP A 252 0.19 -26.04 17.34
C ASP A 252 1.25 -25.53 16.36
N GLN A 253 0.88 -24.57 15.51
CA GLN A 253 1.80 -23.89 14.60
C GLN A 253 2.72 -22.97 15.40
N ASP A 254 3.96 -22.83 14.93
CA ASP A 254 4.94 -21.94 15.56
C ASP A 254 4.43 -20.49 15.66
N ILE A 255 4.83 -19.81 16.74
CA ILE A 255 4.53 -18.39 16.92
C ILE A 255 5.26 -17.60 15.84
N SER A 256 4.54 -17.18 14.82
CA SER A 256 5.15 -16.40 13.76
C SER A 256 5.25 -14.92 14.16
N THR A 257 6.37 -14.31 13.76
CA THR A 257 6.81 -12.95 14.15
C THR A 257 5.84 -11.86 13.72
N PHE A 258 4.97 -12.12 12.74
CA PHE A 258 3.97 -11.15 12.29
C PHE A 258 2.83 -10.93 13.31
N ILE A 259 2.62 -11.83 14.28
CA ILE A 259 1.68 -11.59 15.39
C ILE A 259 2.10 -10.33 16.15
N VAL A 260 3.38 -10.25 16.52
CA VAL A 260 3.95 -9.10 17.24
C VAL A 260 3.88 -7.84 16.37
N LYS A 261 4.19 -7.95 15.07
CA LYS A 261 4.06 -6.81 14.13
C LYS A 261 2.62 -6.30 14.04
N ASN A 262 1.62 -7.17 13.98
CA ASN A 262 0.22 -6.76 13.88
C ASN A 262 -0.25 -6.06 15.18
N ILE A 263 0.14 -6.56 16.35
CA ILE A 263 -0.10 -5.87 17.64
C ILE A 263 0.60 -4.50 17.65
N PHE A 264 1.87 -4.44 17.26
CA PHE A 264 2.64 -3.20 17.22
C PHE A 264 2.01 -2.16 16.28
N VAL A 265 1.59 -2.56 15.07
CA VAL A 265 0.92 -1.67 14.11
C VAL A 265 -0.39 -1.14 14.68
N ILE A 266 -1.19 -1.97 15.35
CA ILE A 266 -2.42 -1.53 16.02
C ILE A 266 -2.09 -0.50 17.11
N CYS A 267 -1.10 -0.76 17.97
CA CYS A 267 -0.69 0.17 19.03
C CYS A 267 -0.21 1.52 18.46
N VAL A 268 0.63 1.49 17.42
CA VAL A 268 1.11 2.72 16.76
C VAL A 268 -0.04 3.50 16.15
N MET A 269 -0.98 2.83 15.46
CA MET A 269 -2.16 3.47 14.89
C MET A 269 -3.05 4.13 15.95
N LEU A 270 -3.26 3.45 17.08
CA LEU A 270 -4.01 4.00 18.21
C LEU A 270 -3.31 5.20 18.84
N TYR A 271 -1.98 5.13 19.00
CA TYR A 271 -1.18 6.23 19.52
C TYR A 271 -1.20 7.45 18.59
N GLU A 272 -1.07 7.24 17.27
CA GLU A 272 -1.22 8.32 16.29
C GLU A 272 -2.62 8.95 16.41
N PHE A 273 -3.67 8.15 16.44
CA PHE A 273 -5.04 8.65 16.58
C PHE A 273 -5.23 9.49 17.85
N TYR A 274 -4.69 9.02 18.99
CA TYR A 274 -4.73 9.76 20.25
C TYR A 274 -4.01 11.11 20.15
N LYS A 275 -2.79 11.13 19.59
CA LYS A 275 -2.01 12.36 19.40
C LYS A 275 -2.73 13.35 18.49
N GLU A 276 -3.42 12.88 17.45
CA GLU A 276 -4.18 13.72 16.55
C GLU A 276 -5.39 14.39 17.25
N ASP A 277 -6.08 13.66 18.13
CA ASP A 277 -7.18 14.23 18.92
C ASP A 277 -6.68 15.24 19.95
N GLN A 278 -5.52 15.00 20.57
CA GLN A 278 -4.91 15.94 21.50
C GLN A 278 -4.61 17.29 20.83
N HIS A 279 -3.92 17.29 19.68
CA HIS A 279 -3.62 18.51 18.93
C HIS A 279 -4.88 19.26 18.48
N ARG A 280 -5.98 18.54 18.19
CA ARG A 280 -7.27 19.15 17.88
C ARG A 280 -7.85 19.88 19.09
N ARG A 281 -7.79 19.29 20.27
CA ARG A 281 -8.27 19.92 21.51
C ARG A 281 -7.48 21.20 21.81
N GLU A 282 -6.16 21.15 21.68
CA GLU A 282 -5.27 22.31 21.84
C GLU A 282 -5.57 23.43 20.83
N ALA A 283 -5.81 23.10 19.56
CA ALA A 283 -6.15 24.08 18.52
C ALA A 283 -7.52 24.75 18.76
N ILE A 284 -8.52 24.00 19.23
CA ILE A 284 -9.84 24.53 19.58
C ILE A 284 -9.74 25.49 20.77
N GLN A 285 -8.95 25.13 21.78
CA GLN A 285 -8.74 25.96 22.96
C GLN A 285 -8.01 27.28 22.63
N ASN A 286 -6.99 27.22 21.76
CA ASN A 286 -6.27 28.42 21.31
C ASN A 286 -7.07 29.29 20.34
N GLY A 287 -7.90 28.70 19.47
CA GLY A 287 -8.80 29.43 18.57
C GLY A 287 -9.98 30.10 19.30
N GLY A 288 -10.46 29.49 20.39
CA GLY A 288 -11.48 30.07 21.27
C GLY A 288 -11.00 31.34 21.97
N ASN A 289 -9.75 31.37 22.44
CA ASN A 289 -9.21 32.54 23.15
C ASN A 289 -9.04 33.79 22.26
N ASN A 290 -8.77 33.64 20.96
CA ASN A 290 -8.65 34.79 20.05
C ASN A 290 -10.00 35.39 19.63
N SER A 291 -11.10 34.65 19.77
CA SER A 291 -12.44 35.11 19.38
C SER A 291 -13.14 35.93 20.47
N THR A 292 -12.68 35.81 21.72
CA THR A 292 -13.25 36.52 22.88
C THR A 292 -12.73 37.96 23.02
N HIS A 293 -11.76 38.39 22.20
CA HIS A 293 -11.11 39.69 22.34
C HIS A 293 -11.53 40.76 21.29
N VAL A 294 -12.43 40.44 20.35
CA VAL A 294 -12.86 41.35 19.27
C VAL A 294 -14.29 41.90 19.47
N GLY A 295 -14.89 41.69 20.64
CA GLY A 295 -16.31 41.98 20.87
C GLY A 295 -16.59 42.97 21.99
N MET A 296 -15.95 44.13 22.07
CA MET A 296 -16.45 45.28 22.84
C MET A 296 -15.93 46.60 22.27
N GLU A 297 -16.62 47.13 21.26
CA GLU A 297 -16.56 48.56 20.92
C GLU A 297 -18.02 49.04 20.85
N TYR A 298 -18.47 49.73 21.89
CA TYR A 298 -19.70 50.52 21.87
C TYR A 298 -19.33 51.98 21.67
N PRO A 299 -20.06 52.72 20.81
CA PRO A 299 -19.90 54.16 20.67
C PRO A 299 -20.71 54.89 21.73
N GLN A 300 -20.15 55.95 22.32
CA GLN A 300 -20.93 57.00 22.96
C GLN A 300 -20.66 58.35 22.28
N GLU A 301 -21.73 58.89 21.71
CA GLU A 301 -21.84 60.26 21.24
C GLU A 301 -21.85 61.25 22.43
N GLY A 302 -21.15 62.37 22.25
CA GLY A 302 -21.61 63.73 22.50
C GLY A 302 -21.80 64.21 23.95
N GLU A 303 -20.98 65.17 24.39
CA GLU A 303 -21.47 66.50 24.79
C GLU A 303 -20.34 67.54 24.95
N GLU A 304 -20.75 68.79 24.86
CA GLU A 304 -20.00 70.00 24.52
C GLU A 304 -19.05 70.59 25.57
N MET A 305 -18.21 71.49 25.04
CA MET A 305 -17.89 72.82 25.57
C MET A 305 -16.68 73.04 26.49
N SER A 306 -15.72 73.71 25.85
CA SER A 306 -15.16 74.99 26.25
C SER A 306 -13.86 75.03 27.06
N SER A 307 -13.04 75.98 26.60
CA SER A 307 -12.17 76.87 27.37
C SER A 307 -10.67 76.55 27.45
N LEU A 308 -9.90 77.51 26.89
CA LEU A 308 -8.60 78.03 27.34
C LEU A 308 -7.44 77.01 27.50
N ASN A 309 -6.21 77.26 27.06
CA ASN A 309 -5.45 78.50 27.04
C ASN A 309 -4.13 78.25 26.29
N ARG A 310 -3.77 79.20 25.44
CA ARG A 310 -2.42 79.70 25.15
C ARG A 310 -1.35 78.77 24.55
#